data_AF-A0A351F3Z4-F1
#
_entry.id   AF-A0A351F3Z4-F1
#
_cell.length_a   1.000
_cell.length_b   1.000
_cell.length_c   1.000
_cell.angle_alpha   90.00
_cell.angle_beta   90.00
_cell.angle_gamma   90.00
#
_symmetry.space_group_name_H-M   'P 1'
#
loop_
_entity.id
_entity.type
_entity.pdbx_description
1 polymer ?
#
loop_
_entity_poly.entity_id
_entity_poly.type
_entity_poly.pdbx_seq_one_letter_code
_entity_poly.pdbx_strand_id
1 'polypeptide(L)'
;MKLYNIIYMLLIGSLFFLIGCEPIEDRDTLSNSFDPNDIELKVVQSTPGGNELSIQMNTPGIAGYWDYVIDRKFSDRVEVVYPIPGKSTFTFYVSTAFIEDGDVSKVKYISKTVDVQIDKLDHELPPAYYSLVGDNLEGKTWVFDGTGGDGKLWWYMAAPYNWKEMWWNAAGECCPPPDATGKMTFDLDGGANFTYFASPTADPVKGSSWSFNADYSKLTIKGPANILGSVDGGGNSGVFEIIELSKDKLVLYVANAAWATGWVWVFKPQ
;
A
#
# COMPACT_ATOMS: atom_id res chain seq x y z
N MET A 1 6.50 -19.86 83.22
CA MET A 1 5.23 -19.58 82.52
C MET A 1 4.59 -20.91 82.14
N LYS A 2 3.31 -21.16 82.44
CA LYS A 2 2.67 -22.48 82.18
C LYS A 2 2.52 -22.71 80.67
N LEU A 3 2.69 -23.95 80.19
CA LEU A 3 2.73 -24.31 78.77
C LEU A 3 1.48 -23.81 77.98
N TYR A 4 0.31 -23.79 78.62
CA TYR A 4 -0.93 -23.30 78.00
C TYR A 4 -0.94 -21.78 77.75
N ASN A 5 -0.19 -20.99 78.54
CA ASN A 5 -0.04 -19.54 78.31
C ASN A 5 0.85 -19.24 77.10
N ILE A 6 1.83 -20.11 76.82
CA ILE A 6 2.69 -20.00 75.63
C ILE A 6 1.88 -20.35 74.38
N ILE A 7 1.05 -21.39 74.44
CA ILE A 7 0.19 -21.82 73.34
C ILE A 7 -0.85 -20.74 73.00
N TYR A 8 -1.50 -20.13 73.99
CA TYR A 8 -2.44 -19.05 73.77
C TYR A 8 -1.78 -17.80 73.15
N MET A 9 -0.55 -17.47 73.58
CA MET A 9 0.19 -16.32 73.05
C MET A 9 0.66 -16.55 71.60
N LEU A 10 1.01 -17.79 71.24
CA LEU A 10 1.34 -18.21 69.87
C LEU A 10 0.10 -18.22 68.94
N LEU A 11 -1.06 -18.67 69.43
CA LEU A 11 -2.31 -18.66 68.67
C LEU A 11 -2.82 -17.24 68.41
N ILE A 12 -2.75 -16.35 69.41
CA ILE A 12 -3.12 -14.94 69.25
C ILE A 12 -2.11 -14.21 68.34
N GLY A 13 -0.81 -14.48 68.47
CA GLY A 13 0.22 -13.95 67.57
C GLY A 13 0.05 -14.40 66.13
N SER A 14 -0.35 -15.67 65.91
CA SER A 14 -0.65 -16.23 64.58
C SER A 14 -1.88 -15.59 63.92
N LEU A 15 -2.85 -15.10 64.70
CA LEU A 15 -4.06 -14.47 64.17
C LEU A 15 -3.80 -13.04 63.64
N PHE A 16 -2.78 -12.34 64.18
CA PHE A 16 -2.37 -11.02 63.71
C PHE A 16 -1.61 -11.06 62.37
N PHE A 17 -1.00 -12.18 62.00
CA PHE A 17 -0.36 -12.33 60.68
C PHE A 17 -1.35 -12.52 59.52
N LEU A 18 -2.63 -12.80 59.82
CA LEU A 18 -3.68 -12.95 58.81
C LEU A 18 -4.41 -11.62 58.49
N ILE A 19 -4.10 -10.55 59.22
CA ILE A 19 -4.61 -9.19 58.97
C ILE A 19 -3.58 -8.37 58.17
N GLY A 20 -2.81 -9.04 57.31
CA GLY A 20 -1.95 -8.34 56.37
C GLY A 20 -2.79 -7.34 55.58
N CYS A 21 -2.51 -6.05 55.74
CA CYS A 21 -3.14 -4.99 54.94
C CYS A 21 -3.02 -5.38 53.47
N GLU A 22 -4.15 -5.61 52.80
CA GLU A 22 -4.16 -5.40 51.36
C GLU A 22 -3.69 -3.95 51.14
N PRO A 23 -2.59 -3.72 50.39
CA PRO A 23 -2.14 -2.36 50.17
C PRO A 23 -3.28 -1.61 49.47
N ILE A 24 -3.78 -0.54 50.10
CA ILE A 24 -4.64 0.45 49.44
C ILE A 24 -3.73 1.20 48.46
N GLU A 25 -3.51 0.58 47.32
CA GLU A 25 -2.82 1.13 46.17
C GLU A 25 -3.86 1.44 45.12
N ASP A 26 -3.96 2.72 44.74
CA ASP A 26 -4.65 3.12 43.52
C ASP A 26 -3.80 2.60 42.35
N ARG A 27 -4.19 1.44 41.81
CA ARG A 27 -3.48 0.81 40.70
C ARG A 27 -4.05 1.35 39.41
N ASP A 28 -3.24 2.12 38.70
CA ASP A 28 -3.51 2.45 37.31
C ASP A 28 -3.58 1.14 36.49
N THR A 29 -4.77 0.81 36.01
CA THR A 29 -5.00 -0.36 35.16
C THR A 29 -5.08 0.10 33.71
N LEU A 30 -4.29 -0.55 32.86
CA LEU A 30 -4.38 -0.36 31.41
C LEU A 30 -5.74 -0.89 30.95
N SER A 31 -6.50 -0.03 30.29
CA SER A 31 -7.84 -0.32 29.76
C SER A 31 -7.97 0.18 28.33
N ASN A 32 -8.98 -0.31 27.62
CA ASN A 32 -9.25 0.12 26.25
C ASN A 32 -9.67 1.59 26.22
N SER A 33 -9.08 2.35 25.29
CA SER A 33 -9.47 3.74 25.03
C SER A 33 -10.63 3.88 24.04
N PHE A 34 -11.11 2.78 23.46
CA PHE A 34 -12.22 2.75 22.50
C PHE A 34 -12.94 1.39 22.54
N ASP A 35 -14.22 1.37 22.15
CA ASP A 35 -14.95 0.15 21.81
C ASP A 35 -14.91 -0.07 20.28
N PRO A 36 -14.49 -1.24 19.78
CA PRO A 36 -14.54 -1.59 18.36
C PRO A 36 -15.94 -1.45 17.72
N ASN A 37 -17.01 -1.51 18.49
CA ASN A 37 -18.39 -1.36 18.01
C ASN A 37 -18.79 0.09 17.75
N ASP A 38 -18.10 1.04 18.39
CA ASP A 38 -18.35 2.49 18.24
C ASP A 38 -17.62 3.08 17.03
N ILE A 39 -16.85 2.28 16.28
CA ILE A 39 -16.15 2.73 15.08
C ILE A 39 -17.17 3.01 13.96
N GLU A 40 -17.36 4.28 13.66
CA GLU A 40 -18.23 4.78 12.61
C GLU A 40 -17.38 5.20 11.40
N LEU A 41 -17.56 4.47 10.30
CA LEU A 41 -17.01 4.81 9.00
C LEU A 41 -18.10 5.42 8.13
N LYS A 42 -17.76 6.48 7.40
CA LYS A 42 -18.68 7.14 6.47
C LYS A 42 -17.97 7.48 5.18
N VAL A 43 -18.65 7.28 4.06
CA VAL A 43 -18.21 7.81 2.76
C VAL A 43 -19.29 8.74 2.24
N VAL A 44 -18.90 9.95 1.88
CA VAL A 44 -19.76 10.95 1.25
C VAL A 44 -19.32 11.10 -0.19
N GLN A 45 -20.26 10.92 -1.13
CA GLN A 45 -20.05 11.20 -2.54
C GLN A 45 -20.57 12.61 -2.84
N SER A 46 -19.83 13.41 -3.62
CA SER A 46 -20.27 14.77 -3.95
C SER A 46 -21.56 14.78 -4.79
N THR A 47 -21.77 13.73 -5.60
CA THR A 47 -23.06 13.40 -6.20
C THR A 47 -23.40 11.92 -5.96
N PRO A 48 -24.69 11.54 -5.94
CA PRO A 48 -25.07 10.14 -5.80
C PRO A 48 -24.44 9.26 -6.89
N GLY A 49 -23.69 8.22 -6.48
CA GLY A 49 -22.97 7.32 -7.38
C GLY A 49 -21.76 7.94 -8.08
N GLY A 50 -21.39 9.19 -7.76
CA GLY A 50 -20.22 9.89 -8.31
C GLY A 50 -18.90 9.43 -7.70
N ASN A 51 -17.80 9.85 -8.32
CA ASN A 51 -16.46 9.35 -7.99
C ASN A 51 -15.62 10.30 -7.13
N GLU A 52 -16.09 11.51 -6.85
CA GLU A 52 -15.45 12.37 -5.84
C GLU A 52 -15.97 11.98 -4.45
N LEU A 53 -15.06 11.51 -3.61
CA LEU A 53 -15.33 10.87 -2.32
C LEU A 53 -14.64 11.61 -1.17
N SER A 54 -15.39 11.80 -0.09
CA SER A 54 -14.86 12.10 1.24
C SER A 54 -15.02 10.84 2.11
N ILE A 55 -13.92 10.14 2.35
CA ILE A 55 -13.84 8.91 3.15
C ILE A 55 -13.46 9.30 4.58
N GLN A 56 -14.25 8.91 5.58
CA GLN A 56 -14.19 9.48 6.93
C GLN A 56 -14.27 8.41 8.02
N MET A 57 -13.37 8.52 9.00
CA MET A 57 -13.45 7.85 10.30
C MET A 57 -13.97 8.90 11.29
N ASN A 58 -15.21 8.74 11.75
CA ASN A 58 -15.91 9.78 12.51
C ASN A 58 -15.79 9.62 14.03
N THR A 59 -15.25 8.50 14.52
CA THR A 59 -15.15 8.21 15.95
C THR A 59 -13.98 8.98 16.58
N PRO A 60 -14.24 9.92 17.51
CA PRO A 60 -13.18 10.70 18.13
C PRO A 60 -12.20 9.82 18.93
N GLY A 61 -10.92 10.20 18.96
CA GLY A 61 -9.91 9.54 19.78
C GLY A 61 -9.35 8.23 19.21
N ILE A 62 -9.80 7.80 18.02
CA ILE A 62 -9.26 6.63 17.32
C ILE A 62 -8.27 7.08 16.25
N ALA A 63 -7.04 6.56 16.31
CA ALA A 63 -6.03 6.77 15.30
C ALA A 63 -5.90 5.52 14.40
N GLY A 64 -5.49 5.74 13.15
CA GLY A 64 -5.36 4.65 12.19
C GLY A 64 -5.00 5.15 10.79
N TYR A 65 -5.24 4.30 9.81
CA TYR A 65 -5.05 4.63 8.40
C TYR A 65 -6.09 3.96 7.50
N TRP A 66 -6.38 4.61 6.39
CA TRP A 66 -7.21 4.09 5.32
C TRP A 66 -6.37 3.30 4.32
N ASP A 67 -6.87 2.15 3.90
CA ASP A 67 -6.51 1.47 2.65
C ASP A 67 -7.76 1.48 1.76
N TYR A 68 -7.71 2.27 0.69
CA TYR A 68 -8.83 2.48 -0.21
C TYR A 68 -8.51 1.93 -1.60
N VAL A 69 -7.81 0.79 -1.66
CA VAL A 69 -7.39 0.04 -2.86
C VAL A 69 -6.23 0.70 -3.61
N ILE A 70 -6.37 1.97 -3.99
CA ILE A 70 -5.40 2.65 -4.85
C ILE A 70 -4.25 3.29 -4.07
N ASP A 71 -4.41 3.57 -2.78
CA ASP A 71 -3.39 4.18 -1.93
C ASP A 71 -3.74 4.00 -0.44
N ARG A 72 -2.82 4.38 0.45
CA ARG A 72 -3.00 4.41 1.90
C ARG A 72 -2.85 5.81 2.46
N LYS A 73 -3.77 6.21 3.33
CA LYS A 73 -3.72 7.53 3.98
C LYS A 73 -3.79 7.44 5.50
N PHE A 74 -2.81 8.04 6.15
CA PHE A 74 -2.71 8.15 7.61
C PHE A 74 -3.44 9.42 8.09
N SER A 75 -4.76 9.42 7.94
CA SER A 75 -5.65 10.50 8.37
C SER A 75 -7.01 9.92 8.73
N ASP A 76 -7.79 10.64 9.50
CA ASP A 76 -9.22 10.39 9.73
C ASP A 76 -10.06 10.59 8.46
N ARG A 77 -9.64 11.52 7.58
CA ARG A 77 -10.33 11.88 6.34
C ARG A 77 -9.44 11.77 5.09
N VAL A 78 -10.03 11.26 4.00
CA VAL A 78 -9.44 11.25 2.66
C VAL A 78 -10.40 11.93 1.69
N GLU A 79 -9.92 12.95 0.98
CA GLU A 79 -10.62 13.52 -0.18
C GLU A 79 -9.95 12.98 -1.43
N VAL A 80 -10.72 12.35 -2.32
CA VAL A 80 -10.18 11.68 -3.51
C VAL A 80 -11.19 11.66 -4.66
N VAL A 81 -10.69 11.88 -5.87
CA VAL A 81 -11.41 11.54 -7.09
C VAL A 81 -11.05 10.10 -7.47
N TYR A 82 -11.94 9.17 -7.15
CA TYR A 82 -11.69 7.74 -7.25
C TYR A 82 -11.79 7.25 -8.71
N PRO A 83 -10.85 6.42 -9.19
CA PRO A 83 -10.74 6.11 -10.62
C PRO A 83 -11.48 4.82 -11.03
N ILE A 84 -11.87 3.96 -10.10
CA ILE A 84 -12.42 2.62 -10.40
C ILE A 84 -13.94 2.64 -10.27
N PRO A 85 -14.70 2.39 -11.36
CA PRO A 85 -16.14 2.24 -11.28
C PRO A 85 -16.55 0.90 -10.66
N GLY A 86 -17.79 0.82 -10.20
CA GLY A 86 -18.38 -0.37 -9.58
C GLY A 86 -18.34 -0.32 -8.06
N LYS A 87 -18.39 -1.51 -7.44
CA LYS A 87 -18.38 -1.66 -5.99
C LYS A 87 -16.95 -1.78 -5.48
N SER A 88 -16.56 -0.91 -4.56
CA SER A 88 -15.25 -0.96 -3.89
C SER A 88 -15.41 -1.06 -2.37
N THR A 89 -14.51 -1.81 -1.74
CA THR A 89 -14.45 -1.95 -0.28
C THR A 89 -13.24 -1.20 0.24
N PHE A 90 -13.47 -0.21 1.12
CA PHE A 90 -12.41 0.55 1.78
C PHE A 90 -12.24 0.07 3.21
N THR A 91 -11.01 -0.01 3.68
CA THR A 91 -10.68 -0.52 5.01
C THR A 91 -9.99 0.55 5.84
N PHE A 92 -10.48 0.77 7.06
CA PHE A 92 -9.76 1.53 8.07
C PHE A 92 -9.09 0.56 9.05
N TYR A 93 -7.78 0.73 9.25
CA TYR A 93 -6.99 -0.03 10.20
C TYR A 93 -6.69 0.83 11.41
N VAL A 94 -7.17 0.41 12.59
CA VAL A 94 -6.90 1.10 13.85
C VAL A 94 -5.46 0.81 14.29
N SER A 95 -4.71 1.86 14.61
CA SER A 95 -3.31 1.74 15.03
C SER A 95 -3.16 1.46 16.52
N THR A 96 -4.19 1.75 17.32
CA THR A 96 -4.22 1.46 18.76
C THR A 96 -4.66 0.02 18.99
N ALA A 97 -3.89 -0.73 19.77
CA ALA A 97 -4.23 -2.11 20.09
C ALA A 97 -5.42 -2.17 21.07
N PHE A 98 -6.31 -3.13 20.85
CA PHE A 98 -7.45 -3.42 21.71
C PHE A 98 -7.11 -4.60 22.63
N ILE A 99 -7.22 -4.39 23.94
CA ILE A 99 -7.03 -5.40 24.99
C ILE A 99 -8.25 -6.31 25.00
N GLU A 100 -8.03 -7.60 24.81
CA GLU A 100 -9.08 -8.63 24.83
C GLU A 100 -9.28 -9.14 26.26
N ASP A 101 -10.55 -9.27 26.68
CA ASP A 101 -10.94 -9.82 27.98
C ASP A 101 -10.27 -9.16 29.20
N GLY A 102 -9.81 -7.90 29.06
CA GLY A 102 -9.08 -7.17 30.10
C GLY A 102 -7.65 -7.70 30.36
N ASP A 103 -7.16 -8.62 29.53
CA ASP A 103 -5.84 -9.22 29.66
C ASP A 103 -4.84 -8.46 28.79
N VAL A 104 -4.01 -7.62 29.42
CA VAL A 104 -3.00 -6.79 28.73
C VAL A 104 -1.98 -7.60 27.92
N SER A 105 -1.88 -8.92 28.12
CA SER A 105 -1.04 -9.80 27.30
C SER A 105 -1.71 -10.23 25.99
N LYS A 106 -3.02 -9.99 25.86
CA LYS A 106 -3.83 -10.32 24.69
C LYS A 106 -4.32 -9.04 24.04
N VAL A 107 -3.68 -8.68 22.93
CA VAL A 107 -4.04 -7.49 22.17
C VAL A 107 -4.34 -7.81 20.72
N LYS A 108 -5.33 -7.10 20.16
CA LYS A 108 -5.75 -7.23 18.77
C LYS A 108 -5.78 -5.87 18.07
N TYR A 109 -5.40 -5.84 16.81
CA TYR A 109 -5.58 -4.67 15.95
C TYR A 109 -6.89 -4.79 15.19
N ILE A 110 -7.75 -3.79 15.33
CA ILE A 110 -9.07 -3.77 14.73
C ILE A 110 -9.00 -3.17 13.34
N SER A 111 -9.73 -3.75 12.39
CA SER A 111 -10.05 -3.11 11.12
C SER A 111 -11.56 -3.10 10.89
N LYS A 112 -12.04 -2.09 10.16
CA LYS A 112 -13.43 -1.95 9.75
C LYS A 112 -13.48 -1.62 8.27
N THR A 113 -14.54 -2.08 7.61
CA THR A 113 -14.71 -1.88 6.17
C THR A 113 -15.98 -1.10 5.88
N VAL A 114 -15.97 -0.36 4.78
CA VAL A 114 -17.15 0.31 4.21
C VAL A 114 -17.16 0.04 2.71
N ASP A 115 -18.32 -0.35 2.20
CA ASP A 115 -18.53 -0.57 0.77
C ASP A 115 -19.10 0.70 0.14
N VAL A 116 -18.59 1.06 -1.04
CA VAL A 116 -19.01 2.23 -1.81
C VAL A 116 -19.33 1.80 -3.23
N GLN A 117 -20.45 2.29 -3.75
CA GLN A 117 -20.87 2.06 -5.13
C GLN A 117 -20.59 3.32 -5.96
N ILE A 118 -19.87 3.15 -7.06
CA ILE A 118 -19.47 4.22 -7.97
C ILE A 118 -20.03 3.88 -9.35
N ASP A 119 -21.11 4.54 -9.73
CA ASP A 119 -21.85 4.24 -10.97
C ASP A 119 -21.36 5.10 -12.14
N LYS A 120 -20.73 6.24 -11.86
CA LYS A 120 -20.27 7.20 -12.86
C LYS A 120 -19.00 7.93 -12.41
N LEU A 121 -18.13 8.22 -13.37
CA LEU A 121 -16.97 9.10 -13.19
C LEU A 121 -17.37 10.50 -13.67
N ASP A 122 -18.05 11.25 -12.81
CA ASP A 122 -18.56 12.59 -13.13
C ASP A 122 -17.62 13.73 -12.75
N HIS A 123 -16.53 13.40 -12.05
CA HIS A 123 -15.39 14.28 -11.83
C HIS A 123 -14.19 13.73 -12.61
N GLU A 124 -13.50 14.63 -13.32
CA GLU A 124 -12.35 14.31 -14.17
C GLU A 124 -11.22 13.69 -13.34
N LEU A 125 -10.65 12.60 -13.85
CA LEU A 125 -9.51 11.97 -13.20
C LEU A 125 -8.22 12.77 -13.45
N PRO A 126 -7.21 12.64 -12.59
CA PRO A 126 -5.87 13.12 -12.87
C PRO A 126 -5.36 12.60 -14.23
N PRO A 127 -4.69 13.44 -15.07
CA PRO A 127 -4.23 13.06 -16.41
C PRO A 127 -3.34 11.81 -16.48
N ALA A 128 -2.68 11.46 -15.38
CA ALA A 128 -1.84 10.27 -15.26
C ALA A 128 -2.65 8.97 -15.48
N TYR A 129 -3.91 8.92 -15.04
CA TYR A 129 -4.78 7.76 -15.26
C TYR A 129 -5.04 7.55 -16.75
N TYR A 130 -5.53 8.56 -17.46
CA TYR A 130 -5.79 8.48 -18.91
C TYR A 130 -4.52 8.15 -19.70
N SER A 131 -3.39 8.75 -19.31
CA SER A 131 -2.09 8.46 -19.93
C SER A 131 -1.70 7.00 -19.75
N LEU A 132 -1.84 6.43 -18.55
CA LEU A 132 -1.40 5.07 -18.23
C LEU A 132 -2.35 3.98 -18.76
N VAL A 133 -3.68 4.18 -18.66
CA VAL A 133 -4.69 3.15 -18.95
C VAL A 133 -5.56 3.41 -20.19
N GLY A 134 -5.38 4.55 -20.88
CA GLY A 134 -6.16 4.89 -22.08
C GLY A 134 -7.13 6.05 -21.86
N ASP A 135 -7.43 6.77 -22.93
CA ASP A 135 -8.25 7.99 -22.88
C ASP A 135 -9.69 7.71 -22.43
N ASN A 136 -10.18 6.49 -22.64
CA ASN A 136 -11.50 6.03 -22.21
C ASN A 136 -11.42 5.04 -21.02
N LEU A 137 -10.25 4.94 -20.37
CA LEU A 137 -9.97 4.00 -19.27
C LEU A 137 -10.18 2.53 -19.65
N GLU A 138 -10.01 2.19 -20.93
CA GLU A 138 -10.24 0.87 -21.50
C GLU A 138 -9.17 -0.17 -21.15
N GLY A 139 -8.10 0.25 -20.48
CA GLY A 139 -6.90 -0.53 -20.25
C GLY A 139 -5.92 -0.37 -21.40
N LYS A 140 -4.63 -0.22 -21.07
CA LYS A 140 -3.57 0.00 -22.06
C LYS A 140 -2.42 -0.96 -21.85
N THR A 141 -1.92 -1.49 -22.96
CA THR A 141 -0.77 -2.39 -22.99
C THR A 141 0.47 -1.64 -23.44
N TRP A 142 1.56 -1.85 -22.72
CA TRP A 142 2.86 -1.22 -22.90
C TRP A 142 3.92 -2.26 -23.25
N VAL A 143 4.81 -1.89 -24.16
CA VAL A 143 5.99 -2.65 -24.58
C VAL A 143 7.20 -1.74 -24.58
N PHE A 144 8.41 -2.30 -24.54
CA PHE A 144 9.63 -1.50 -24.65
C PHE A 144 9.65 -0.68 -25.96
N ASP A 145 10.16 0.54 -25.88
CA ASP A 145 10.33 1.41 -27.07
C ASP A 145 11.65 1.14 -27.81
N GLY A 146 11.93 -0.13 -28.06
CA GLY A 146 13.13 -0.54 -28.79
C GLY A 146 13.24 -2.04 -28.96
N THR A 147 14.32 -2.43 -29.61
CA THR A 147 14.69 -3.82 -29.86
C THR A 147 16.17 -4.01 -29.56
N GLY A 148 16.58 -5.23 -29.22
CA GLY A 148 17.98 -5.51 -28.85
C GLY A 148 18.96 -5.10 -29.95
N GLY A 149 19.96 -4.29 -29.60
CA GLY A 149 21.01 -3.86 -30.53
C GLY A 149 20.61 -2.74 -31.50
N ASP A 150 19.50 -2.04 -31.26
CA ASP A 150 19.01 -0.96 -32.14
C ASP A 150 19.65 0.41 -31.88
N GLY A 151 20.58 0.50 -30.93
CA GLY A 151 21.26 1.73 -30.52
C GLY A 151 20.40 2.74 -29.75
N LYS A 152 19.12 2.46 -29.50
CA LYS A 152 18.23 3.37 -28.75
C LYS A 152 18.40 3.18 -27.25
N LEU A 153 18.01 4.20 -26.48
CA LEU A 153 18.01 4.19 -25.02
C LEU A 153 16.62 3.80 -24.51
N TRP A 154 16.38 2.51 -24.24
CA TRP A 154 15.07 2.02 -23.77
C TRP A 154 15.12 1.10 -22.55
N TRP A 155 16.28 0.51 -22.27
CA TRP A 155 16.58 -0.15 -21.01
C TRP A 155 18.08 0.00 -20.76
N TYR A 156 18.43 0.91 -19.86
CA TYR A 156 19.81 1.35 -19.70
C TYR A 156 20.12 1.75 -18.26
N MET A 157 21.41 1.71 -17.96
CA MET A 157 21.96 2.08 -16.67
C MET A 157 22.35 3.56 -16.68
N ALA A 158 22.00 4.27 -15.62
CA ALA A 158 22.28 5.68 -15.40
C ALA A 158 22.95 5.89 -14.03
N ALA A 159 23.50 7.08 -13.82
CA ALA A 159 23.97 7.48 -12.50
C ALA A 159 22.82 7.39 -11.47
N PRO A 160 23.04 6.87 -10.25
CA PRO A 160 22.04 6.77 -9.19
C PRO A 160 21.41 8.10 -8.75
N TYR A 161 22.06 9.23 -9.06
CA TYR A 161 21.62 10.58 -8.68
C TYR A 161 21.12 11.40 -9.88
N ASN A 162 21.23 10.88 -11.11
CA ASN A 162 20.82 11.60 -12.31
C ASN A 162 20.51 10.63 -13.46
N TRP A 163 19.22 10.43 -13.75
CA TRP A 163 18.75 9.53 -14.83
C TRP A 163 19.25 9.93 -16.23
N LYS A 164 19.65 11.19 -16.43
CA LYS A 164 20.17 11.71 -17.71
C LYS A 164 21.62 11.30 -17.98
N GLU A 165 22.37 10.98 -16.93
CA GLU A 165 23.76 10.56 -17.04
C GLU A 165 23.81 9.05 -17.31
N MET A 166 23.69 8.68 -18.59
CA MET A 166 23.81 7.30 -19.03
C MET A 166 25.23 6.78 -18.77
N TRP A 167 25.30 5.66 -18.04
CA TRP A 167 26.52 4.89 -17.85
C TRP A 167 26.65 3.84 -18.95
N TRP A 168 25.60 3.04 -19.17
CA TRP A 168 25.64 1.91 -20.10
C TRP A 168 24.30 1.69 -20.80
N ASN A 169 24.32 1.73 -22.15
CA ASN A 169 23.17 1.41 -22.98
C ASN A 169 23.00 -0.10 -23.18
N ALA A 170 22.63 -0.80 -22.11
CA ALA A 170 22.60 -2.26 -22.09
C ALA A 170 21.78 -2.88 -23.24
N ALA A 171 20.51 -2.50 -23.37
CA ALA A 171 19.64 -3.11 -24.36
C ALA A 171 19.83 -2.59 -25.79
N GLY A 172 20.20 -1.32 -25.94
CA GLY A 172 20.51 -0.74 -27.25
C GLY A 172 21.81 -1.27 -27.85
N GLU A 173 22.73 -1.81 -27.04
CA GLU A 173 24.03 -2.33 -27.52
C GLU A 173 24.05 -3.84 -27.73
N CYS A 174 23.82 -4.64 -26.68
CA CYS A 174 24.07 -6.09 -26.75
C CYS A 174 23.16 -6.96 -25.89
N CYS A 175 22.59 -6.36 -24.86
CA CYS A 175 22.26 -7.09 -23.66
C CYS A 175 20.86 -6.70 -23.16
N PRO A 176 19.82 -6.85 -24.00
CA PRO A 176 18.45 -6.60 -23.57
C PRO A 176 18.03 -7.58 -22.46
N PRO A 177 17.07 -7.20 -21.61
CA PRO A 177 16.57 -8.10 -20.59
C PRO A 177 15.86 -9.31 -21.24
N PRO A 178 15.77 -10.46 -20.54
CA PRO A 178 15.19 -11.69 -21.10
C PRO A 178 13.72 -11.54 -21.52
N ASP A 179 13.00 -10.60 -20.91
CA ASP A 179 11.61 -10.27 -21.18
C ASP A 179 11.43 -9.04 -22.10
N ALA A 180 12.46 -8.66 -22.86
CA ALA A 180 12.43 -7.52 -23.78
C ALA A 180 11.30 -7.56 -24.82
N THR A 181 10.80 -8.74 -25.17
CA THR A 181 9.68 -8.92 -26.11
C THR A 181 8.33 -9.10 -25.42
N GLY A 182 8.33 -9.05 -24.09
CA GLY A 182 7.13 -9.12 -23.28
C GLY A 182 6.27 -7.86 -23.39
N LYS A 183 5.19 -7.86 -22.62
CA LYS A 183 4.23 -6.75 -22.55
C LYS A 183 3.64 -6.65 -21.14
N MET A 184 3.14 -5.47 -20.80
CA MET A 184 2.48 -5.22 -19.53
C MET A 184 1.20 -4.43 -19.74
N THR A 185 0.12 -4.81 -19.07
CA THR A 185 -1.20 -4.18 -19.21
C THR A 185 -1.62 -3.57 -17.88
N PHE A 186 -2.05 -2.31 -17.93
CA PHE A 186 -2.64 -1.58 -16.81
C PHE A 186 -4.11 -1.32 -17.13
N ASP A 187 -4.99 -1.63 -16.18
CA ASP A 187 -6.42 -1.37 -16.31
C ASP A 187 -7.05 -0.98 -14.95
N LEU A 188 -8.30 -0.52 -15.02
CA LEU A 188 -9.13 -0.13 -13.88
C LEU A 188 -10.40 -1.01 -13.77
N ASP A 189 -10.39 -2.22 -14.34
CA ASP A 189 -11.56 -3.10 -14.38
C ASP A 189 -11.77 -3.79 -13.03
N GLY A 190 -12.66 -3.22 -12.20
CA GLY A 190 -12.93 -3.70 -10.84
C GLY A 190 -11.76 -3.55 -9.85
N GLY A 191 -10.64 -2.95 -10.28
CA GLY A 191 -9.43 -2.77 -9.48
C GLY A 191 -8.31 -2.11 -10.30
N ALA A 192 -7.28 -1.59 -9.63
CA ALA A 192 -6.08 -1.11 -10.31
C ALA A 192 -5.17 -2.30 -10.69
N ASN A 193 -5.53 -3.02 -11.75
CA ASN A 193 -4.92 -4.30 -12.09
C ASN A 193 -3.65 -4.13 -12.93
N PHE A 194 -2.64 -4.95 -12.64
CA PHE A 194 -1.42 -5.07 -13.43
C PHE A 194 -1.25 -6.51 -13.91
N THR A 195 -1.17 -6.68 -15.23
CA THR A 195 -0.91 -7.98 -15.86
C THR A 195 0.40 -7.95 -16.62
N TYR A 196 1.29 -8.90 -16.35
CA TYR A 196 2.60 -9.02 -16.97
C TYR A 196 2.68 -10.26 -17.87
N PHE A 197 3.38 -10.13 -18.99
CA PHE A 197 3.71 -11.24 -19.89
C PHE A 197 5.21 -11.19 -20.21
N ALA A 198 5.95 -12.26 -19.88
CA ALA A 198 7.40 -12.32 -20.12
C ALA A 198 7.78 -12.35 -21.61
N SER A 199 6.86 -12.77 -22.48
CA SER A 199 7.02 -12.80 -23.93
C SER A 199 5.65 -12.77 -24.61
N PRO A 200 5.57 -12.62 -25.95
CA PRO A 200 4.28 -12.59 -26.66
C PRO A 200 3.44 -13.86 -26.50
N THR A 201 4.06 -14.98 -26.14
CA THR A 201 3.41 -16.29 -25.98
C THR A 201 3.44 -16.80 -24.54
N ALA A 202 3.98 -16.04 -23.60
CA ALA A 202 4.04 -16.43 -22.19
C ALA A 202 2.64 -16.35 -21.56
N ASP A 203 2.41 -17.21 -20.57
CA ASP A 203 1.21 -17.10 -19.74
C ASP A 203 1.24 -15.79 -18.92
N PRO A 204 0.08 -15.14 -18.72
CA PRO A 204 0.00 -13.92 -17.94
C PRO A 204 0.29 -14.18 -16.46
N VAL A 205 1.14 -13.35 -15.87
CA VAL A 205 1.26 -13.21 -14.41
C VAL A 205 0.22 -12.18 -13.95
N LYS A 206 -0.83 -12.67 -13.29
CA LYS A 206 -1.93 -11.88 -12.73
C LYS A 206 -1.82 -11.73 -11.21
N GLY A 207 -2.74 -10.98 -10.62
CA GLY A 207 -2.82 -10.78 -9.16
C GLY A 207 -1.88 -9.69 -8.63
N SER A 208 -1.31 -8.89 -9.53
CA SER A 208 -0.58 -7.68 -9.16
C SER A 208 -1.47 -6.46 -9.31
N SER A 209 -1.18 -5.42 -8.53
CA SER A 209 -1.86 -4.13 -8.58
C SER A 209 -0.87 -2.99 -8.75
N TRP A 210 -1.38 -1.82 -9.09
CA TRP A 210 -0.58 -0.61 -9.22
C TRP A 210 -1.22 0.58 -8.51
N SER A 211 -0.38 1.57 -8.18
CA SER A 211 -0.81 2.79 -7.50
C SER A 211 0.12 3.95 -7.83
N PHE A 212 -0.44 5.16 -7.96
CA PHE A 212 0.34 6.39 -7.93
C PHE A 212 0.51 6.89 -6.49
N ASN A 213 1.57 7.64 -6.23
CA ASN A 213 1.61 8.49 -5.04
C ASN A 213 0.79 9.78 -5.26
N ALA A 214 0.58 10.54 -4.19
CA ALA A 214 -0.33 11.69 -4.18
C ALA A 214 -0.04 12.80 -5.22
N ASP A 215 1.22 12.96 -5.65
CA ASP A 215 1.63 13.96 -6.65
C ASP A 215 1.89 13.36 -8.04
N TYR A 216 1.59 12.07 -8.24
CA TYR A 216 1.77 11.35 -9.51
C TYR A 216 3.23 11.34 -10.01
N SER A 217 4.22 11.55 -9.14
CA SER A 217 5.64 11.44 -9.48
C SER A 217 6.17 10.01 -9.35
N LYS A 218 5.41 9.10 -8.73
CA LYS A 218 5.81 7.70 -8.55
C LYS A 218 4.72 6.72 -8.92
N LEU A 219 5.13 5.65 -9.60
CA LEU A 219 4.32 4.46 -9.87
C LEU A 219 4.83 3.33 -9.00
N THR A 220 3.92 2.64 -8.30
CA THR A 220 4.25 1.44 -7.53
C THR A 220 3.49 0.24 -8.06
N ILE A 221 4.19 -0.88 -8.26
CA ILE A 221 3.63 -2.19 -8.58
C ILE A 221 3.73 -3.07 -7.33
N LYS A 222 2.64 -3.76 -6.98
CA LYS A 222 2.56 -4.67 -5.83
C LYS A 222 2.05 -6.02 -6.28
N GLY A 223 2.54 -7.09 -5.64
CA GLY A 223 2.10 -8.46 -5.92
C GLY A 223 3.20 -9.31 -6.57
N PRO A 224 2.82 -10.39 -7.28
CA PRO A 224 3.78 -11.36 -7.81
C PRO A 224 4.55 -10.92 -9.06
N ALA A 225 4.15 -9.84 -9.75
CA ALA A 225 4.80 -9.34 -10.96
C ALA A 225 5.46 -7.97 -10.75
N ASN A 226 6.31 -7.60 -11.71
CA ASN A 226 6.92 -6.27 -11.83
C ASN A 226 6.98 -5.86 -13.31
N ILE A 227 7.40 -4.63 -13.63
CA ILE A 227 7.54 -4.15 -15.01
C ILE A 227 8.61 -4.95 -15.77
N LEU A 228 8.51 -4.95 -17.10
CA LEU A 228 9.51 -5.59 -17.96
C LEU A 228 10.93 -5.10 -17.64
N GLY A 229 11.92 -5.98 -17.69
CA GLY A 229 13.31 -5.67 -17.39
C GLY A 229 13.58 -5.34 -15.91
N SER A 230 12.67 -5.69 -15.00
CA SER A 230 12.89 -5.64 -13.54
C SER A 230 13.57 -6.92 -13.02
N VAL A 231 14.56 -7.40 -13.75
CA VAL A 231 15.34 -8.60 -13.47
C VAL A 231 16.82 -8.27 -13.59
N ASP A 232 17.68 -9.14 -13.04
CA ASP A 232 19.13 -8.98 -13.06
C ASP A 232 19.56 -7.58 -12.56
N GLY A 233 20.28 -6.81 -13.39
CA GLY A 233 20.72 -5.45 -13.06
C GLY A 233 19.58 -4.46 -12.83
N GLY A 234 18.44 -4.66 -13.49
CA GLY A 234 17.24 -3.85 -13.30
C GLY A 234 16.37 -4.27 -12.11
N GLY A 235 16.77 -5.28 -11.34
CA GLY A 235 16.03 -5.75 -10.17
C GLY A 235 15.74 -4.61 -9.18
N ASN A 236 14.48 -4.48 -8.74
CA ASN A 236 14.02 -3.35 -7.92
C ASN A 236 12.83 -3.75 -7.02
N SER A 237 12.39 -2.82 -6.17
CA SER A 237 11.30 -3.02 -5.20
C SER A 237 9.90 -2.76 -5.75
N GLY A 238 9.75 -2.54 -7.05
CA GLY A 238 8.48 -2.20 -7.69
C GLY A 238 8.05 -0.75 -7.49
N VAL A 239 8.94 0.14 -7.03
CA VAL A 239 8.67 1.58 -6.84
C VAL A 239 9.50 2.38 -7.82
N PHE A 240 8.84 3.11 -8.70
CA PHE A 240 9.45 3.82 -9.83
C PHE A 240 9.18 5.31 -9.76
N GLU A 241 10.20 6.11 -10.04
CA GLU A 241 10.03 7.53 -10.36
C GLU A 241 9.54 7.66 -11.80
N ILE A 242 8.51 8.48 -12.00
CA ILE A 242 7.94 8.77 -13.32
C ILE A 242 8.71 9.97 -13.88
N ILE A 243 9.53 9.72 -14.89
CA ILE A 243 10.25 10.76 -15.61
C ILE A 243 9.36 11.38 -16.69
N GLU A 244 8.57 10.53 -17.36
CA GLU A 244 7.61 10.95 -18.38
C GLU A 244 6.43 9.98 -18.36
N LEU A 245 5.22 10.51 -18.39
CA LEU A 245 4.00 9.75 -18.58
C LEU A 245 3.08 10.57 -19.50
N SER A 246 2.87 10.04 -20.70
CA SER A 246 1.97 10.59 -21.70
C SER A 246 1.18 9.47 -22.35
N LYS A 247 0.27 9.80 -23.26
CA LYS A 247 -0.50 8.81 -24.02
C LYS A 247 0.37 7.84 -24.84
N ASP A 248 1.56 8.30 -25.28
CA ASP A 248 2.43 7.61 -26.24
C ASP A 248 3.73 7.09 -25.60
N LYS A 249 4.03 7.48 -24.36
CA LYS A 249 5.34 7.22 -23.77
C LYS A 249 5.30 7.15 -22.25
N LEU A 250 5.98 6.15 -21.70
CA LEU A 250 6.18 5.94 -20.27
C LEU A 250 7.68 5.75 -20.01
N VAL A 251 8.27 6.67 -19.26
CA VAL A 251 9.67 6.62 -18.84
C VAL A 251 9.73 6.51 -17.33
N LEU A 252 10.33 5.42 -16.85
CA LEU A 252 10.46 5.10 -15.43
C LEU A 252 11.93 5.08 -15.03
N TYR A 253 12.21 5.47 -13.80
CA TYR A 253 13.55 5.46 -13.23
C TYR A 253 13.58 4.88 -11.82
N VAL A 254 14.66 4.16 -11.50
CA VAL A 254 15.00 3.72 -10.15
C VAL A 254 16.44 4.10 -9.90
N ALA A 255 16.67 4.96 -8.91
CA ALA A 255 18.00 5.42 -8.50
C ALA A 255 18.90 4.30 -7.97
N ASN A 256 18.32 3.36 -7.22
CA ASN A 256 19.04 2.30 -6.52
C ASN A 256 18.43 0.94 -6.84
N ALA A 257 18.55 0.50 -8.09
CA ALA A 257 18.22 -0.86 -8.48
C ALA A 257 19.33 -1.83 -8.02
N ALA A 258 19.31 -3.06 -8.54
CA ALA A 258 20.35 -4.03 -8.27
C ALA A 258 21.75 -3.45 -8.55
N TRP A 259 22.71 -3.89 -7.74
CA TRP A 259 24.09 -3.40 -7.76
C TRP A 259 24.26 -1.92 -7.35
N ALA A 260 23.25 -1.32 -6.71
CA ALA A 260 23.23 0.09 -6.27
C ALA A 260 23.39 1.07 -7.44
N THR A 261 22.70 0.77 -8.54
CA THR A 261 22.86 1.50 -9.80
C THR A 261 21.53 2.08 -10.28
N GLY A 262 21.61 3.21 -10.99
CA GLY A 262 20.43 3.84 -11.56
C GLY A 262 20.00 3.09 -12.82
N TRP A 263 18.70 2.88 -13.00
CA TRP A 263 18.16 2.22 -14.19
C TRP A 263 16.96 2.98 -14.74
N VAL A 264 16.88 3.04 -16.07
CA VAL A 264 15.79 3.69 -16.79
C VAL A 264 15.13 2.69 -17.72
N TRP A 265 13.79 2.73 -17.75
CA TRP A 265 12.95 1.97 -18.65
C TRP A 265 12.14 2.93 -19.52
N VAL A 266 12.08 2.68 -20.82
CA VAL A 266 11.27 3.46 -21.77
C VAL A 266 10.31 2.52 -22.50
N PHE A 267 9.04 2.84 -22.38
CA PHE A 267 7.95 2.10 -22.97
C PHE A 267 7.11 2.97 -23.90
N LYS A 268 6.42 2.31 -24.81
CA LYS A 268 5.37 2.87 -25.66
C LYS A 268 4.12 1.97 -25.61
N PRO A 269 2.95 2.48 -26.00
CA PRO A 269 1.80 1.64 -26.27
C PRO A 269 2.12 0.58 -27.31
N GLN A 270 1.55 -0.62 -27.14
CA GLN A 270 1.61 -1.71 -28.11
C GLN A 270 0.85 -1.38 -29.40
#